data_AF-A0A4Y9R4F8-F1
#
_entry.id   AF-A0A4Y9R4F8-F1
#
_cell.length_a   1.000
_cell.length_b   1.000
_cell.length_c   1.000
_cell.angle_alpha   90.00
_cell.angle_beta   90.00
_cell.angle_gamma   90.00
#
_symmetry.space_group_name_H-M   'P 1'
#
loop_
_entity.id
_entity.type
_entity.pdbx_description
1 polymer ?
#
loop_
_entity_poly.entity_id
_entity_poly.type
_entity_poly.pdbx_seq_one_letter_code
_entity_poly.pdbx_strand_id
1 'polypeptide(L)'
;MPHDYALHTELEARCLCCGSLQPFTFTSNSDQVVCAHCRSHLGPEKAERRDLAHIALWRGISEAQALAASAAAAQAEADAVESATRIAALEAKVAELSATVIGQFDSAPASGVREELQSDLVRRAERATELANRRTDRMMAVLWRLGVLHHAAGGAAVCSCGKPITACPELRILNSEQQALREWESKNVALAAAGARHGLPQEHPAVTDAAGSAGGAAGGGSAHSTRPTRQERPGRFDRR
;
A
#
# COMPACT_ATOMS: atom_id res chain seq x y z
N MET A 1 -53.72 -24.58 -34.94
CA MET A 1 -54.03 -23.49 -33.99
C MET A 1 -53.08 -22.35 -34.27
N PRO A 2 -53.57 -21.11 -34.37
CA PRO A 2 -52.70 -19.95 -34.49
C PRO A 2 -51.92 -19.74 -33.18
N HIS A 3 -50.69 -19.23 -33.28
CA HIS A 3 -49.87 -18.86 -32.13
C HIS A 3 -49.84 -17.35 -31.93
N ASP A 4 -49.53 -16.92 -30.71
CA ASP A 4 -49.45 -15.48 -30.34
C ASP A 4 -48.02 -14.92 -30.36
N TYR A 5 -47.07 -15.65 -30.94
CA TYR A 5 -45.68 -15.20 -31.05
C TYR A 5 -45.51 -14.03 -32.04
N ALA A 6 -44.58 -13.13 -31.74
CA ALA A 6 -44.24 -12.00 -32.59
C ALA A 6 -43.75 -12.45 -33.99
N LEU A 7 -44.23 -11.77 -35.03
CA LEU A 7 -43.87 -12.05 -36.42
C LEU A 7 -42.58 -11.32 -36.83
N HIS A 8 -41.89 -11.89 -37.82
CA HIS A 8 -40.68 -11.35 -38.47
C HIS A 8 -39.52 -11.01 -37.50
N THR A 9 -39.51 -11.64 -36.33
CA THR A 9 -38.49 -11.46 -35.29
C THR A 9 -37.96 -12.82 -34.86
N GLU A 10 -36.66 -12.92 -34.58
CA GLU A 10 -36.08 -14.11 -33.97
C GLU A 10 -36.48 -14.19 -32.49
N LEU A 11 -36.95 -15.35 -32.06
CA LEU A 11 -37.32 -15.61 -30.68
C LEU A 11 -37.06 -17.05 -30.31
N GLU A 12 -36.92 -17.31 -29.00
CA GLU A 12 -36.88 -18.67 -28.48
C GLU A 12 -38.28 -19.10 -28.05
N ALA A 13 -38.77 -20.21 -28.61
CA ALA A 13 -40.03 -20.81 -28.23
C ALA A 13 -39.86 -22.32 -27.99
N ARG A 14 -40.74 -22.88 -27.15
CA ARG A 14 -40.79 -24.32 -26.95
C ARG A 14 -41.47 -24.98 -28.14
N CYS A 15 -40.78 -25.91 -28.78
CA CYS A 15 -41.37 -26.77 -29.81
C CYS A 15 -42.57 -27.52 -29.23
N LEU A 16 -43.74 -27.42 -29.84
CA LEU A 16 -44.96 -28.08 -29.37
C LEU A 16 -44.89 -29.62 -29.49
N CYS A 17 -43.94 -30.14 -30.26
CA CYS A 17 -43.78 -31.58 -30.46
C CYS A 17 -42.83 -32.24 -29.44
N CYS A 18 -41.71 -31.61 -29.10
CA CYS A 18 -40.68 -32.20 -28.24
C CYS A 18 -40.38 -31.39 -26.98
N GLY A 19 -41.00 -30.22 -26.81
CA GLY A 19 -40.83 -29.35 -25.65
C GLY A 19 -39.48 -28.62 -25.58
N SER A 20 -38.56 -28.86 -26.52
CA SER A 20 -37.25 -28.21 -26.52
C SER A 20 -37.36 -26.73 -26.88
N LEU A 21 -36.56 -25.90 -26.19
CA LEU A 21 -36.41 -24.49 -26.50
C LEU A 21 -35.57 -24.38 -27.79
N GLN A 22 -36.10 -23.71 -28.81
CA GLN A 22 -35.46 -23.59 -30.11
C GLN A 22 -35.65 -22.17 -30.66
N PRO A 23 -34.72 -21.69 -31.50
CA PRO A 23 -34.91 -20.45 -32.22
C PRO A 23 -35.98 -20.62 -33.31
N PHE A 24 -36.90 -19.66 -33.41
CA PHE A 24 -37.93 -19.57 -34.43
C PHE A 24 -37.99 -18.15 -35.02
N THR A 25 -38.46 -18.09 -36.26
CA THR A 25 -38.83 -16.85 -36.95
C THR A 25 -40.15 -17.11 -37.65
N PHE A 26 -41.25 -16.53 -37.15
CA PHE A 26 -42.58 -16.72 -37.70
C PHE A 26 -42.92 -15.64 -38.71
N THR A 27 -43.52 -16.01 -39.83
CA THR A 27 -43.98 -15.12 -40.90
C THR A 27 -45.49 -14.95 -40.92
N SER A 28 -46.21 -15.88 -40.29
CA SER A 28 -47.66 -15.85 -40.13
C SER A 28 -48.06 -16.43 -38.77
N ASN A 29 -49.17 -15.97 -38.21
CA ASN A 29 -49.75 -16.56 -36.99
C ASN A 29 -50.21 -18.01 -37.20
N SER A 30 -50.33 -18.47 -38.44
CA SER A 30 -50.65 -19.85 -38.80
C SER A 30 -49.43 -20.77 -38.87
N ASP A 31 -48.20 -20.24 -38.72
CA ASP A 31 -47.00 -21.04 -38.80
C ASP A 31 -46.96 -22.09 -37.69
N GLN A 32 -46.39 -23.26 -37.96
CA GLN A 32 -46.32 -24.32 -36.96
C GLN A 32 -45.15 -24.08 -36.01
N VAL A 33 -45.43 -24.11 -34.70
CA VAL A 33 -44.42 -24.01 -33.63
C VAL A 33 -43.75 -25.38 -33.42
N VAL A 34 -43.10 -25.88 -34.47
CA VAL A 34 -42.44 -27.20 -34.51
C VAL A 34 -41.02 -27.03 -35.06
N CYS A 35 -40.03 -27.49 -34.30
CA CYS A 35 -38.63 -27.34 -34.67
C CYS A 35 -38.31 -28.07 -35.98
N ALA A 36 -37.20 -27.68 -36.63
CA ALA A 36 -36.79 -28.26 -37.91
C ALA A 36 -36.68 -29.80 -37.86
N HIS A 37 -36.22 -30.35 -36.73
CA HIS A 37 -36.10 -31.79 -36.53
C HIS A 37 -37.49 -32.47 -36.52
N CYS A 38 -38.42 -31.96 -35.73
CA CYS A 38 -39.77 -32.52 -35.62
C CYS A 38 -40.64 -32.29 -36.86
N ARG A 39 -40.37 -31.25 -37.66
CA ARG A 39 -41.09 -31.00 -38.94
C ARG A 39 -40.98 -32.18 -39.91
N SER A 40 -39.84 -32.89 -39.92
CA SER A 40 -39.62 -34.07 -40.76
C SER A 40 -40.57 -35.26 -40.42
N HIS A 41 -41.13 -35.24 -39.22
CA HIS A 41 -41.97 -36.31 -38.67
C HIS A 41 -43.47 -36.05 -38.77
N LEU A 42 -43.92 -34.93 -39.36
CA LEU A 42 -45.34 -34.64 -39.52
C LEU A 42 -45.96 -35.52 -40.63
N GLY A 43 -47.04 -36.24 -40.31
CA GLY A 43 -47.79 -37.13 -41.21
C GLY A 43 -48.44 -38.32 -40.49
N PRO A 44 -49.46 -38.96 -41.10
CA PRO A 44 -50.30 -39.98 -40.43
C PRO A 44 -49.58 -41.30 -40.07
N GLU A 45 -48.41 -41.60 -40.64
CA GLU A 45 -47.66 -42.86 -40.39
C GLU A 45 -46.29 -42.65 -39.69
N LYS A 46 -46.17 -41.71 -38.74
CA LYS A 46 -44.85 -41.28 -38.27
C LYS A 46 -44.65 -41.12 -36.75
N ALA A 47 -45.64 -41.46 -35.93
CA ALA A 47 -45.52 -41.31 -34.47
C ALA A 47 -44.43 -42.22 -33.86
N GLU A 48 -44.43 -43.51 -34.18
CA GLU A 48 -43.44 -44.46 -33.67
C GLU A 48 -42.02 -44.13 -34.13
N ARG A 49 -41.86 -43.71 -35.40
CA ARG A 49 -40.55 -43.30 -35.95
C ARG A 49 -40.00 -42.07 -35.24
N ARG A 50 -40.86 -41.10 -34.92
CA ARG A 50 -40.49 -39.90 -34.16
C ARG A 50 -40.05 -40.28 -32.75
N ASP A 51 -40.80 -41.14 -32.08
CA ASP A 51 -40.52 -41.52 -30.70
C ASP A 51 -39.21 -42.31 -30.61
N LEU A 52 -38.93 -43.21 -31.56
CA LEU A 52 -37.64 -43.89 -31.69
C LEU A 52 -36.48 -42.92 -31.94
N ALA A 53 -36.67 -41.90 -32.79
CA ALA A 53 -35.65 -40.88 -33.04
C ALA A 53 -35.35 -40.04 -31.79
N HIS A 54 -36.39 -39.67 -31.02
CA HIS A 54 -36.21 -38.98 -29.74
C HIS A 54 -35.51 -39.85 -28.70
N ILE A 55 -35.86 -41.13 -28.58
CA ILE A 55 -35.19 -42.06 -27.67
C ILE A 55 -33.70 -42.17 -28.03
N ALA A 56 -33.38 -42.28 -29.32
CA ALA A 56 -31.99 -42.33 -29.78
C ALA A 56 -31.24 -41.03 -29.46
N LEU A 57 -31.85 -39.87 -29.69
CA LEU A 57 -31.28 -38.56 -29.35
C LEU A 57 -30.99 -38.45 -27.84
N TRP A 58 -31.97 -38.76 -26.99
CA TRP A 58 -31.83 -38.65 -25.54
C TRP A 58 -30.81 -39.63 -24.98
N ARG A 59 -30.73 -40.85 -25.54
CA ARG A 59 -29.66 -41.80 -25.19
C ARG A 59 -28.29 -41.23 -25.52
N GLY A 60 -28.11 -40.69 -26.73
CA GLY A 60 -26.85 -40.07 -27.13
C GLY A 60 -26.44 -38.89 -26.22
N ILE A 61 -27.39 -38.04 -25.84
CA ILE A 61 -27.14 -36.94 -24.89
C ILE A 61 -26.75 -37.48 -23.52
N SER A 62 -27.48 -38.47 -23.00
CA SER A 62 -27.21 -39.06 -21.68
C SER A 62 -25.86 -39.78 -21.63
N GLU A 63 -25.49 -40.50 -22.69
CA GLU A 63 -24.19 -41.17 -22.81
C GLU A 63 -23.05 -40.16 -22.87
N ALA A 64 -23.21 -39.09 -23.68
CA ALA A 64 -22.24 -38.02 -23.75
C ALA A 64 -22.05 -37.31 -22.40
N GLN A 65 -23.15 -37.07 -21.66
CA GLN A 65 -23.10 -36.49 -20.32
C GLN A 65 -22.42 -37.43 -19.31
N ALA A 66 -22.69 -38.74 -19.37
CA ALA A 66 -22.06 -39.71 -18.49
C ALA A 66 -20.53 -39.79 -18.72
N LEU A 67 -20.09 -39.75 -19.99
CA LEU A 67 -18.68 -39.70 -20.34
C LEU A 67 -18.01 -38.38 -19.90
N ALA A 68 -18.68 -37.24 -20.08
CA ALA A 68 -18.16 -35.96 -19.62
C ALA A 68 -18.06 -35.91 -18.08
N ALA A 69 -19.06 -36.46 -17.38
CA ALA A 69 -19.06 -36.51 -15.92
C ALA A 69 -17.96 -37.41 -15.38
N SER A 70 -17.72 -38.57 -15.99
CA SER A 70 -16.63 -39.47 -15.57
C SER A 70 -15.25 -38.86 -15.81
N ALA A 71 -15.05 -38.19 -16.95
CA ALA A 71 -13.82 -37.45 -17.23
C ALA A 71 -13.59 -36.29 -16.24
N ALA A 72 -14.64 -35.53 -15.92
CA ALA A 72 -14.57 -34.45 -14.95
C ALA A 72 -14.26 -34.96 -13.53
N ALA A 73 -14.84 -36.09 -13.13
CA ALA A 73 -14.56 -36.72 -11.84
C ALA A 73 -13.10 -37.19 -11.74
N ALA A 74 -12.58 -37.84 -12.78
CA ALA A 74 -11.18 -38.27 -12.82
C ALA A 74 -10.20 -37.08 -12.77
N GLN A 75 -10.51 -35.99 -13.47
CA GLN A 75 -9.70 -34.77 -13.42
C GLN A 75 -9.74 -34.14 -12.02
N ALA A 76 -10.92 -34.04 -11.40
CA ALA A 76 -11.07 -33.48 -10.07
C ALA A 76 -10.29 -34.28 -9.00
N GLU A 77 -10.24 -35.61 -9.14
CA GLU A 77 -9.44 -36.47 -8.26
C GLU A 77 -7.94 -36.21 -8.45
N ALA A 78 -7.46 -36.08 -9.69
CA ALA A 78 -6.07 -35.75 -9.97
C ALA A 78 -5.68 -34.37 -9.42
N ASP A 79 -6.52 -33.35 -9.62
CA ASP A 79 -6.31 -31.99 -9.13
C ASP A 79 -6.30 -31.94 -7.59
N ALA A 80 -7.14 -32.75 -6.93
CA ALA A 80 -7.19 -32.86 -5.48
C ALA A 80 -5.90 -33.47 -4.91
N VAL A 81 -5.37 -34.51 -5.56
CA VAL A 81 -4.09 -35.12 -5.18
C VAL A 81 -2.94 -34.11 -5.37
N GLU A 82 -2.88 -33.43 -6.52
CA GLU A 82 -1.86 -32.40 -6.76
C GLU A 82 -1.93 -31.29 -5.70
N SER A 83 -3.13 -30.79 -5.42
CA SER A 83 -3.33 -29.75 -4.41
C SER A 83 -2.90 -30.19 -3.02
N ALA A 84 -3.25 -31.42 -2.61
CA ALA A 84 -2.85 -31.98 -1.33
C ALA A 84 -1.33 -32.10 -1.21
N THR A 85 -0.64 -32.57 -2.25
CA THR A 85 0.83 -32.65 -2.25
C THR A 85 1.49 -31.27 -2.15
N ARG A 86 0.93 -30.27 -2.84
CA ARG A 86 1.43 -28.88 -2.79
C ARG A 86 1.22 -28.25 -1.41
N ILE A 87 0.07 -28.48 -0.78
CA ILE A 87 -0.22 -28.01 0.58
C ILE A 87 0.77 -28.62 1.56
N ALA A 88 0.96 -29.95 1.54
CA ALA A 88 1.90 -30.63 2.42
C ALA A 88 3.34 -30.11 2.24
N ALA A 89 3.78 -29.85 1.01
CA ALA A 89 5.09 -29.28 0.74
C ALA A 89 5.25 -27.84 1.26
N LEU A 90 4.19 -27.02 1.20
CA LEU A 90 4.19 -25.66 1.75
C LEU A 90 4.18 -25.68 3.28
N GLU A 91 3.38 -26.54 3.89
CA GLU A 91 3.34 -26.71 5.35
C GLU A 91 4.69 -27.18 5.89
N ALA A 92 5.36 -28.11 5.21
CA ALA A 92 6.72 -28.52 5.56
C ALA A 92 7.72 -27.37 5.52
N LYS A 93 7.67 -26.52 4.49
CA LYS A 93 8.52 -25.31 4.40
C LYS A 93 8.21 -24.30 5.49
N VAL A 94 6.93 -24.10 5.81
CA VAL A 94 6.52 -23.21 6.91
C VAL A 94 7.04 -23.75 8.24
N ALA A 95 6.94 -25.05 8.48
CA ALA A 95 7.46 -25.69 9.69
C ALA A 95 8.98 -25.56 9.79
N GLU A 96 9.71 -25.79 8.69
CA GLU A 96 11.16 -25.61 8.61
C GLU A 96 11.57 -24.17 8.93
N LEU A 97 10.99 -23.18 8.24
CA LEU A 97 11.27 -21.76 8.48
C LEU A 97 10.93 -21.36 9.91
N SER A 98 9.80 -21.84 10.45
CA SER A 98 9.39 -21.57 11.82
C SER A 98 10.38 -22.17 12.82
N ALA A 99 10.87 -23.39 12.58
CA ALA A 99 11.88 -24.02 13.42
C ALA A 99 13.22 -23.27 13.37
N THR A 100 13.65 -22.81 12.20
CA THR A 100 14.86 -21.97 12.06
C THR A 100 14.73 -20.65 12.82
N VAL A 101 13.56 -20.00 12.72
CA VAL A 101 13.29 -18.74 13.45
C VAL A 101 13.16 -18.97 14.96
N ILE A 102 12.54 -20.05 15.42
CA ILE A 102 12.37 -20.28 16.87
C ILE A 102 13.66 -20.80 17.52
N GLY A 103 14.40 -21.68 16.83
CA GLY A 103 15.56 -22.37 17.41
C GLY A 103 16.90 -21.70 17.16
N GLN A 104 17.03 -20.88 16.11
CA GLN A 104 18.32 -20.36 15.66
C GLN A 104 18.29 -18.88 15.28
N PHE A 105 17.22 -18.12 15.56
CA PHE A 105 17.19 -16.70 15.19
C PHE A 105 18.37 -15.90 15.76
N ASP A 106 18.84 -16.25 16.96
CA ASP A 106 20.00 -15.59 17.57
C ASP A 106 21.36 -16.08 17.04
N SER A 107 21.43 -17.29 16.47
CA SER A 107 22.66 -17.93 16.00
C SER A 107 22.78 -18.05 14.48
N ALA A 108 21.72 -17.77 13.73
CA ALA A 108 21.71 -17.78 12.28
C ALA A 108 22.51 -16.57 11.74
N PRO A 109 23.24 -16.73 10.62
CA PRO A 109 23.91 -15.63 9.93
C PRO A 109 22.94 -14.47 9.74
N ALA A 110 23.37 -13.25 10.04
CA ALA A 110 22.56 -12.04 9.90
C ALA A 110 22.37 -11.69 8.41
N SER A 111 21.62 -12.50 7.69
CA SER A 111 21.21 -12.25 6.31
C SER A 111 19.69 -12.20 6.23
N GLY A 112 19.16 -11.18 5.55
CA GLY A 112 17.72 -11.01 5.35
C GLY A 112 17.02 -10.35 6.54
N VAL A 113 15.91 -10.94 7.01
CA VAL A 113 14.97 -10.32 7.98
C VAL A 113 15.65 -9.86 9.28
N ARG A 114 16.64 -10.60 9.79
CA ARG A 114 17.34 -10.22 11.03
C ARG A 114 18.20 -8.97 10.86
N GLU A 115 18.91 -8.86 9.74
CA GLU A 115 19.73 -7.69 9.41
C GLU A 115 18.84 -6.45 9.24
N GLU A 116 17.69 -6.62 8.58
CA GLU A 116 16.70 -5.55 8.41
C GLU A 116 16.11 -5.09 9.75
N LEU A 117 15.74 -6.04 10.63
CA LEU A 117 15.27 -5.72 11.98
C LEU A 117 16.33 -5.03 12.84
N GLN A 118 17.59 -5.49 12.78
CA GLN A 118 18.70 -4.85 13.47
C GLN A 118 18.94 -3.43 12.94
N SER A 119 18.92 -3.24 11.63
CA SER A 119 19.04 -1.92 11.00
C SER A 119 17.91 -1.00 11.44
N ASP A 120 16.68 -1.49 11.50
CA ASP A 120 15.53 -0.70 11.92
C ASP A 120 15.56 -0.31 13.39
N LEU A 121 16.01 -1.21 14.27
CA LEU A 121 16.23 -0.88 15.68
C LEU A 121 17.29 0.21 15.85
N VAL A 122 18.40 0.11 15.11
CA VAL A 122 19.46 1.14 15.10
C VAL A 122 18.91 2.48 14.60
N ARG A 123 18.21 2.50 13.45
CA ARG A 123 17.60 3.73 12.91
C ARG A 123 16.60 4.38 13.87
N ARG A 124 15.81 3.58 14.60
CA ARG A 124 14.87 4.08 15.61
C ARG A 124 15.60 4.69 16.80
N ALA A 125 16.65 4.03 17.29
CA ALA A 125 17.48 4.55 18.37
C ALA A 125 18.18 5.86 17.96
N GLU A 126 18.77 5.91 16.77
CA GLU A 126 19.39 7.12 16.21
C GLU A 126 18.39 8.28 16.10
N ARG A 127 17.18 8.01 15.60
CA ARG A 127 16.13 9.03 15.49
C ARG A 127 15.68 9.52 16.87
N ALA A 128 15.55 8.63 17.85
CA ALA A 128 15.19 9.01 19.21
C ALA A 128 16.28 9.90 19.86
N THR A 129 17.55 9.52 19.70
CA THR A 129 18.69 10.31 20.18
C THR A 129 18.76 11.67 19.48
N GLU A 130 18.59 11.72 18.16
CA GLU A 130 18.55 12.97 17.41
C GLU A 130 17.42 13.89 17.91
N LEU A 131 16.21 13.36 18.10
CA LEU A 131 15.08 14.13 18.63
C LEU A 131 15.34 14.65 20.06
N ALA A 132 15.94 13.83 20.93
CA ALA A 132 16.34 14.25 22.27
C ALA A 132 17.37 15.39 22.19
N ASN A 133 18.39 15.25 21.33
CA ASN A 133 19.38 16.30 21.10
C ASN A 133 18.73 17.60 20.61
N ARG A 134 17.75 17.54 19.68
CA ARG A 134 17.03 18.74 19.24
C ARG A 134 16.26 19.43 20.37
N ARG A 135 15.69 18.66 21.31
CA ARG A 135 15.00 19.22 22.47
C ARG A 135 15.98 19.90 23.40
N THR A 136 17.11 19.26 23.69
CA THR A 136 18.19 19.84 24.47
C THR A 136 18.70 21.13 23.83
N ASP A 137 18.97 21.13 22.53
CA ASP A 137 19.40 22.33 21.79
C ASP A 137 18.42 23.49 21.93
N ARG A 138 17.11 23.22 21.82
CA ARG A 138 16.08 24.27 22.01
C ARG A 138 16.10 24.83 23.43
N MET A 139 16.26 23.98 24.44
CA MET A 139 16.32 24.43 25.84
C MET A 139 17.57 25.26 26.10
N MET A 140 18.73 24.81 25.62
CA MET A 140 19.99 25.52 25.77
C MET A 140 19.99 26.86 25.02
N ALA A 141 19.38 26.91 23.83
CA ALA A 141 19.14 28.16 23.10
C ALA A 141 18.28 29.16 23.90
N VAL A 142 17.25 28.69 24.62
CA VAL A 142 16.44 29.53 25.50
C VAL A 142 17.25 30.02 26.70
N LEU A 143 18.04 29.14 27.34
CA LEU A 143 18.92 29.52 28.44
C LEU A 143 19.97 30.56 28.00
N TRP A 144 20.53 30.40 26.80
CA TRP A 144 21.43 31.38 26.22
C TRP A 144 20.77 32.75 26.07
N ARG A 145 19.56 32.80 25.49
CA ARG A 145 18.78 34.06 25.36
C ARG A 145 18.52 34.71 26.72
N LEU A 146 18.16 33.90 27.72
CA LEU A 146 17.98 34.39 29.09
C LEU A 146 19.30 34.93 29.67
N GLY A 147 20.43 34.28 29.39
CA GLY A 147 21.77 34.76 29.74
C GLY A 147 22.12 36.11 29.10
N VAL A 148 21.75 36.31 27.84
CA VAL A 148 21.91 37.61 27.17
C VAL A 148 21.03 38.69 27.84
N LEU A 149 19.79 38.35 28.21
CA LEU A 149 18.87 39.31 28.85
C LEU A 149 19.22 39.58 30.32
N HIS A 150 19.72 38.59 31.04
CA HIS A 150 20.06 38.64 32.46
C HIS A 150 21.54 38.34 32.66
N HIS A 151 22.36 39.38 32.60
CA HIS A 151 23.79 39.30 32.84
C HIS A 151 24.27 40.46 33.73
N ALA A 152 25.46 40.31 34.31
CA ALA A 152 26.17 41.40 34.97
C ALA A 152 27.22 41.96 34.02
N ALA A 153 27.03 43.19 33.54
CA ALA A 153 28.01 43.83 32.67
C ALA A 153 29.29 44.12 33.48
N GLY A 154 30.42 43.57 33.03
CA GLY A 154 31.77 43.98 33.50
C GLY A 154 32.00 43.99 35.02
N GLY A 155 31.42 43.05 35.77
CA GLY A 155 31.60 42.96 37.23
C GLY A 155 30.74 43.93 38.05
N ALA A 156 29.72 44.55 37.43
CA ALA A 156 28.73 45.36 38.14
C ALA A 156 28.02 44.55 39.25
N ALA A 157 27.66 45.18 40.38
CA ALA A 157 26.94 44.52 41.47
C ALA A 157 25.45 44.24 41.15
N VAL A 158 24.99 44.66 39.96
CA VAL A 158 23.59 44.66 39.55
C VAL A 158 23.46 43.97 38.19
N CYS A 159 22.42 43.15 38.05
CA CYS A 159 22.02 42.51 36.81
C CYS A 159 21.44 43.56 35.83
N SER A 160 21.50 43.29 34.53
CA SER A 160 20.87 44.09 33.47
C SER A 160 19.37 44.39 33.71
N CYS A 161 18.68 43.57 34.49
CA CYS A 161 17.29 43.81 34.91
C CYS A 161 17.13 44.80 36.09
N GLY A 162 18.22 45.39 36.60
CA GLY A 162 18.24 46.36 37.69
C GLY A 162 18.24 45.78 39.11
N LYS A 163 18.14 44.45 39.26
CA LYS A 163 18.22 43.77 40.58
C LYS A 163 19.67 43.48 40.96
N PRO A 164 20.07 43.56 42.25
CA PRO A 164 21.40 43.13 42.67
C PRO A 164 21.61 41.66 42.32
N ILE A 165 22.83 41.27 41.94
CA ILE A 165 23.16 39.92 41.45
C ILE A 165 22.69 38.84 42.43
N THR A 166 22.89 39.08 43.73
CA THR A 166 22.51 38.14 44.80
C THR A 166 21.00 37.96 44.96
N ALA A 167 20.18 38.87 44.41
CA ALA A 167 18.72 38.85 44.51
C ALA A 167 18.01 38.68 43.16
N CYS A 168 18.73 38.51 42.04
CA CYS A 168 18.12 38.20 40.75
C CYS A 168 17.89 36.69 40.63
N PRO A 169 16.63 36.19 40.74
CA PRO A 169 16.37 34.76 40.71
C PRO A 169 16.72 34.14 39.35
N GLU A 170 16.54 34.87 38.25
CA GLU A 170 16.84 34.41 36.90
C GLU A 170 18.35 34.20 36.71
N LEU A 171 19.18 35.18 37.10
CA LEU A 171 20.64 35.08 37.02
C LEU A 171 21.18 33.96 37.93
N ARG A 172 20.57 33.75 39.11
CA ARG A 172 20.93 32.65 40.01
C ARG A 172 20.70 31.28 39.37
N ILE A 173 19.58 31.09 38.68
CA ILE A 173 19.28 29.83 37.96
C ILE A 173 20.23 29.65 36.78
N LEU A 174 20.53 30.72 36.03
CA LEU A 174 21.47 30.65 34.91
C LEU A 174 22.89 30.30 35.37
N ASN A 175 23.31 30.80 36.53
CA ASN A 175 24.62 30.49 37.10
C ASN A 175 24.80 29.00 37.44
N SER A 176 23.74 28.26 37.80
CA SER A 176 23.88 26.82 38.06
C SER A 176 24.14 26.01 36.80
N GLU A 177 23.68 26.48 35.64
CA GLU A 177 23.84 25.82 34.34
C GLU A 177 24.97 26.42 33.48
N GLN A 178 25.74 27.37 34.04
CA GLN A 178 26.67 28.19 33.26
C GLN A 178 27.76 27.36 32.56
N GLN A 179 28.27 26.32 33.21
CA GLN A 179 29.29 25.45 32.62
C GLN A 179 28.73 24.65 31.45
N ALA A 180 27.58 23.99 31.64
CA ALA A 180 26.91 23.22 30.59
C ALA A 180 26.51 24.12 29.40
N LEU A 181 26.11 25.36 29.66
CA LEU A 181 25.78 26.35 28.63
C LEU A 181 27.00 26.76 27.80
N ARG A 182 28.15 27.01 28.44
CA ARG A 182 29.41 27.33 27.75
C ARG A 182 29.92 26.16 26.90
N GLU A 183 29.86 24.95 27.44
CA GLU A 183 30.26 23.74 26.71
C GLU A 183 29.36 23.50 25.49
N TRP A 184 28.05 23.61 25.67
CA TRP A 184 27.09 23.53 24.57
C TRP A 184 27.32 24.63 23.53
N GLU A 185 27.54 25.88 23.95
CA GLU A 185 27.77 27.02 23.06
C GLU A 185 29.04 26.80 22.25
N SER A 186 30.17 26.49 22.89
CA SER A 186 31.45 26.25 22.21
C SER A 186 31.36 25.13 21.15
N LYS A 187 30.70 24.02 21.49
CA LYS A 187 30.46 22.92 20.56
C LYS A 187 29.64 23.37 19.36
N ASN A 188 28.58 24.13 19.59
CA ASN A 188 27.68 24.56 18.52
C ASN A 188 28.26 25.69 17.66
N VAL A 189 29.13 26.54 18.21
CA VAL A 189 29.94 27.49 17.44
C VAL A 189 30.89 26.75 16.51
N ALA A 190 31.57 25.71 16.98
CA ALA A 190 32.42 24.89 16.12
C ALA A 190 31.63 24.18 15.02
N LEU A 191 30.43 23.65 15.33
CA LEU A 191 29.54 23.04 14.33
C LEU A 191 29.06 24.06 13.29
N ALA A 192 28.71 25.28 13.72
CA ALA A 192 28.32 26.36 12.81
C ALA A 192 29.47 26.76 11.88
N ALA A 193 30.68 26.90 12.40
CA ALA A 193 31.88 27.18 11.60
C ALA A 193 32.18 26.08 10.56
N ALA A 194 31.87 24.82 10.89
CA ALA A 194 32.01 23.68 9.99
C ALA A 194 30.85 23.50 8.99
N GLY A 195 29.83 24.38 9.03
CA GLY A 195 28.63 24.25 8.17
C GLY A 195 27.74 23.05 8.52
N ALA A 196 27.92 22.46 9.71
CA ALA A 196 27.10 21.35 10.19
C ALA A 196 25.83 21.85 10.89
N ARG A 197 24.86 20.95 11.14
CA ARG A 197 23.69 21.27 11.96
C ARG A 197 24.15 21.69 13.37
N HIS A 198 23.71 22.86 13.82
CA HIS A 198 23.94 23.38 15.17
C HIS A 198 22.62 23.79 15.85
N GLY A 199 22.69 23.99 17.16
CA GLY A 199 21.59 24.43 18.03
C GLY A 199 21.56 25.92 18.34
N LEU A 200 22.53 26.72 17.86
CA LEU A 200 22.59 28.16 18.16
C LEU A 200 21.33 28.92 17.68
N PRO A 201 20.84 29.91 18.46
CA PRO A 201 19.82 30.86 18.01
C PRO A 201 20.25 31.64 16.75
N GLN A 202 19.29 32.17 15.99
CA GLN A 202 19.58 32.93 14.77
C GLN A 202 20.27 34.26 15.04
N GLU A 203 19.98 34.86 16.19
CA GLU A 203 20.57 36.11 16.67
C GLU A 203 21.96 35.94 17.29
N HIS A 204 22.48 34.70 17.35
CA HIS A 204 23.80 34.44 17.91
C HIS A 204 24.90 34.97 16.98
N PRO A 205 25.95 35.65 17.49
CA PRO A 205 27.02 36.24 16.67
C PRO A 205 27.63 35.27 15.66
N ALA A 206 27.99 34.05 16.10
CA ALA A 206 28.53 33.00 15.23
C ALA A 206 27.60 32.58 14.07
N VAL A 207 26.29 32.85 14.14
CA VAL A 207 25.32 32.60 13.07
C VAL A 207 25.14 33.83 12.17
N THR A 208 25.04 35.03 12.77
CA THR A 208 24.89 36.28 12.02
C THR A 208 26.15 36.62 11.22
N ASP A 209 27.33 36.35 11.75
CA ASP A 209 28.61 36.64 11.11
C ASP A 209 28.89 35.66 9.94
N ALA A 210 28.43 34.41 10.07
CA ALA A 210 28.47 33.42 9.00
C ALA A 210 27.50 33.76 7.86
N ALA A 211 26.29 34.25 8.17
CA ALA A 211 25.32 34.71 7.17
C ALA A 211 25.79 35.96 6.42
N GLY A 212 26.46 36.89 7.11
CA GLY A 212 27.10 38.07 6.49
C GLY A 212 28.25 37.71 5.55
N SER A 213 28.96 36.62 5.82
CA SER A 213 30.05 36.11 4.97
C SER A 213 29.55 35.36 3.73
N ALA A 214 28.37 34.73 3.81
CA ALA A 214 27.73 34.06 2.66
C ALA A 214 26.98 35.03 1.71
N GLY A 215 26.61 36.23 2.17
CA GLY A 215 25.90 37.25 1.40
C GLY A 215 26.75 38.02 0.36
N GLY A 216 28.07 37.81 0.32
CA GLY A 216 28.98 38.48 -0.61
C GLY A 216 29.15 37.80 -1.98
N ALA A 217 28.58 36.60 -2.18
CA ALA A 217 28.79 35.80 -3.38
C ALA A 217 27.46 35.33 -4.02
N ALA A 218 26.62 36.28 -4.46
CA ALA A 218 25.49 35.96 -5.34
C ALA A 218 25.10 37.16 -6.22
N GLY A 219 26.04 37.58 -7.08
CA GLY A 219 25.72 38.38 -8.27
C GLY A 219 25.65 37.48 -9.50
N GLY A 220 24.48 37.41 -10.13
CA GLY A 220 24.33 37.00 -11.54
C GLY A 220 23.89 35.55 -11.76
N GLY A 221 22.63 35.36 -12.16
CA GLY A 221 22.17 34.08 -12.72
C GLY A 221 20.66 33.87 -12.61
N SER A 222 19.87 34.63 -13.38
CA SER A 222 18.49 34.23 -13.68
C SER A 222 18.51 32.89 -14.42
N ALA A 223 18.07 31.82 -13.76
CA ALA A 223 17.68 30.58 -14.41
C ALA A 223 16.21 30.32 -14.09
N HIS A 224 15.39 30.59 -15.09
CA HIS A 224 13.98 30.27 -15.19
C HIS A 224 13.78 28.76 -15.00
N SER A 225 13.24 28.34 -13.85
CA SER A 225 12.91 26.92 -13.59
C SER A 225 11.43 26.70 -13.83
N THR A 226 11.10 26.19 -15.01
CA THR A 226 9.77 25.68 -15.36
C THR A 226 9.47 24.44 -14.53
N ARG A 227 8.49 24.57 -13.64
CA ARG A 227 7.87 23.48 -12.88
C ARG A 227 7.18 22.48 -13.82
N PRO A 228 7.52 21.19 -13.84
CA PRO A 228 6.68 20.21 -14.53
C PRO A 228 5.44 19.92 -13.67
N THR A 229 4.29 20.10 -14.30
CA THR A 229 2.96 19.75 -13.81
C THR A 229 2.87 18.26 -13.49
N ARG A 230 2.32 17.96 -12.32
CA ARG A 230 1.94 16.63 -11.84
C ARG A 230 1.01 15.97 -12.87
N GLN A 231 1.53 14.99 -13.61
CA GLN A 231 0.71 14.13 -14.46
C GLN A 231 -0.25 13.31 -13.60
N GLU A 232 -1.54 13.50 -13.87
CA GLU A 232 -2.62 12.66 -13.40
C GLU A 232 -2.46 11.25 -13.99
N ARG A 233 -2.51 10.23 -13.14
CA ARG A 233 -2.57 8.83 -13.55
C ARG A 233 -4.03 8.44 -13.79
N PRO A 234 -4.41 7.92 -14.96
CA PRO A 234 -5.77 7.44 -15.19
C PRO A 234 -5.91 5.97 -14.75
N GLY A 235 -6.90 5.72 -13.87
CA GLY A 235 -7.92 4.68 -14.04
C GLY A 235 -7.61 3.19 -13.76
N ARG A 236 -8.69 2.52 -13.34
CA ARG A 236 -9.00 1.07 -13.26
C ARG A 236 -8.50 0.33 -12.00
N PHE A 237 -9.36 -0.33 -11.21
CA PHE A 237 -10.50 -1.20 -11.56
C PHE A 237 -11.64 -1.15 -10.53
N ASP A 238 -12.88 -1.05 -11.03
CA ASP A 238 -14.08 -1.50 -10.34
C ASP A 238 -14.13 -3.04 -10.31
N ARG A 239 -14.49 -3.63 -9.17
CA ARG A 239 -14.95 -5.01 -9.07
C ARG A 239 -16.43 -5.01 -8.70
N ARG A 240 -17.22 -5.69 -9.53
CA ARG A 240 -18.50 -6.28 -9.16
C ARG A 240 -18.25 -7.51 -8.28
#